data_AF-A0AAV6GLM2-F1
#
_entry.id   AF-A0AAV6GLM2-F1
#
_cell.length_a   1.000
_cell.length_b   1.000
_cell.length_c   1.000
_cell.angle_alpha   90.00
_cell.angle_beta   90.00
_cell.angle_gamma   90.00
#
_symmetry.space_group_name_H-M   'P 1'
#
loop_
_entity.id
_entity.type
_entity.pdbx_description
1 polymer ?
#
loop_
_entity_poly.entity_id
_entity_poly.type
_entity_poly.pdbx_seq_one_letter_code
_entity_poly.pdbx_strand_id
1 'polypeptide(L)'
;MKRLEAKYTALHMVPLIERLGTPQQIAIAREGDLLTKERLCCGLSMFEVILTRVRGFLDDPIWRGPLPSNGVMHVDECVEFHRLWSAMQFVYCIPVGAHEFTVEQCFGDGLNWAGCMIITLLGQHRRFDILDFSYHLLKVQKHDGKDEVIKSVPLKKMVDRIRKYQILNDEIFAILNKYLKSGDGENMPVEHVRCFQPPIHQSLASN
;
A
#
# COMPACT_ATOMS: atom_id res chain seq x y z
N MET A 1 -29.04 -28.29 -16.12
CA MET A 1 -27.97 -28.78 -15.23
C MET A 1 -27.94 -30.30 -15.11
N LYS A 2 -28.91 -30.96 -14.45
CA LYS A 2 -28.87 -32.44 -14.24
C LYS A 2 -28.72 -33.30 -15.52
N ARG A 3 -29.41 -32.95 -16.62
CA ARG A 3 -29.24 -33.67 -17.92
C ARG A 3 -27.84 -33.51 -18.52
N LEU A 4 -27.18 -32.37 -18.27
CA LEU A 4 -25.84 -32.09 -18.76
C LEU A 4 -24.79 -32.81 -17.91
N GLU A 5 -24.98 -32.82 -16.59
CA GLU A 5 -24.18 -33.60 -15.65
C GLU A 5 -24.23 -35.11 -15.99
N ALA A 6 -25.42 -35.64 -16.28
CA ALA A 6 -25.60 -37.02 -16.73
C ALA A 6 -24.84 -37.35 -18.04
N LYS A 7 -24.76 -36.38 -18.97
CA LYS A 7 -23.98 -36.51 -20.21
C LYS A 7 -22.47 -36.62 -19.93
N TYR A 8 -21.98 -35.93 -18.90
CA TYR A 8 -20.56 -35.88 -18.54
C TYR A 8 -20.16 -36.83 -17.41
N THR A 9 -21.08 -37.63 -16.87
CA THR A 9 -20.79 -38.59 -15.78
C THR A 9 -19.61 -39.51 -16.10
N ALA A 10 -19.45 -39.94 -17.35
CA ALA A 10 -18.33 -40.79 -17.77
C ALA A 10 -16.95 -40.12 -17.66
N LEU A 11 -16.91 -38.78 -17.57
CA LEU A 11 -15.67 -38.01 -17.36
C LEU A 11 -15.37 -37.77 -15.87
N HIS A 12 -16.27 -38.15 -14.96
CA HIS A 12 -16.06 -37.97 -13.53
C HIS A 12 -15.06 -39.04 -13.03
N MET A 13 -13.78 -38.66 -13.02
CA MET A 13 -12.63 -39.54 -12.79
C MET A 13 -12.69 -40.32 -11.47
N VAL A 14 -12.88 -39.63 -10.34
CA VAL A 14 -12.81 -40.28 -9.02
C VAL A 14 -13.90 -41.36 -8.87
N PRO A 15 -15.20 -41.09 -9.13
CA PRO A 15 -16.23 -42.14 -9.06
C PRO A 15 -16.03 -43.29 -10.06
N LEU A 16 -15.44 -43.01 -11.23
CA LEU A 16 -15.13 -44.07 -12.20
C LEU A 16 -14.06 -45.03 -11.66
N ILE A 17 -13.00 -44.49 -11.04
CA ILE A 17 -11.92 -45.27 -10.44
C ILE A 17 -12.40 -45.97 -9.16
N GLU A 18 -13.28 -45.35 -8.37
CA GLU A 18 -13.91 -46.00 -7.21
C GLU A 18 -14.74 -47.24 -7.59
N ARG A 19 -15.34 -47.24 -8.78
CA ARG A 19 -16.16 -48.36 -9.26
C ARG A 19 -15.34 -49.48 -9.89
N LEU A 20 -14.22 -49.17 -10.55
CA LEU A 20 -13.49 -50.11 -11.42
C LEU A 20 -12.04 -50.38 -11.01
N GLY A 21 -11.48 -49.56 -10.12
CA GLY A 21 -10.07 -49.58 -9.76
C GLY A 21 -9.75 -50.38 -8.50
N THR A 22 -8.45 -50.59 -8.26
CA THR A 22 -7.93 -51.20 -7.04
C THR A 22 -7.91 -50.20 -5.88
N PRO A 23 -7.81 -50.66 -4.62
CA PRO A 23 -7.68 -49.76 -3.46
C PRO A 23 -6.52 -48.76 -3.60
N GLN A 24 -5.41 -49.16 -4.20
CA GLN A 24 -4.25 -48.29 -4.44
C GLN A 24 -4.58 -47.22 -5.49
N GLN A 25 -5.27 -47.58 -6.57
CA GLN A 25 -5.68 -46.63 -7.61
C GLN A 25 -6.67 -45.60 -7.07
N ILE A 26 -7.59 -46.02 -6.21
CA ILE A 26 -8.56 -45.13 -5.56
C ILE A 26 -7.86 -44.10 -4.67
N ALA A 27 -6.89 -44.54 -3.86
CA ALA A 27 -6.12 -43.64 -3.00
C ALA A 27 -5.38 -42.57 -3.82
N ILE A 28 -4.64 -42.99 -4.86
CA ILE A 28 -3.91 -42.09 -5.77
C ILE A 28 -4.87 -41.11 -6.47
N ALA A 29 -6.03 -41.60 -6.94
CA ALA A 29 -7.00 -40.76 -7.63
C ALA A 29 -7.60 -39.68 -6.72
N ARG A 30 -7.90 -40.01 -5.46
CA ARG A 30 -8.43 -39.05 -4.49
C ARG A 30 -7.41 -37.97 -4.11
N GLU A 31 -6.15 -38.35 -3.91
CA GLU A 31 -5.07 -37.38 -3.67
C GLU A 31 -4.82 -36.48 -4.89
N GLY A 32 -4.81 -37.06 -6.10
CA GLY A 32 -4.67 -36.31 -7.34
C GLY A 32 -5.81 -35.31 -7.58
N ASP A 33 -7.05 -35.69 -7.29
CA ASP A 33 -8.21 -34.78 -7.36
C ASP A 33 -8.08 -33.62 -6.36
N LEU A 34 -7.64 -33.91 -5.13
CA LEU A 34 -7.38 -32.90 -4.11
C LEU A 34 -6.34 -31.86 -4.57
N LEU A 35 -5.19 -32.32 -5.06
CA LEU A 35 -4.12 -31.44 -5.58
C LEU A 35 -4.53 -30.67 -6.84
N THR A 36 -5.49 -31.21 -7.60
CA THR A 36 -6.00 -30.55 -8.82
C THR A 36 -6.98 -29.43 -8.48
N LYS A 37 -7.87 -29.65 -7.50
CA LYS A 37 -8.90 -28.68 -7.12
C LYS A 37 -8.39 -27.59 -6.17
N GLU A 38 -7.45 -27.91 -5.28
CA GLU A 38 -6.92 -26.95 -4.31
C GLU A 38 -5.79 -26.13 -4.93
N ARG A 39 -6.15 -24.94 -5.42
CA ARG A 39 -5.21 -24.00 -6.06
C ARG A 39 -5.11 -22.74 -5.22
N LEU A 40 -3.95 -22.07 -5.24
CA LEU A 40 -3.77 -20.78 -4.57
C LEU A 40 -4.85 -19.76 -4.97
N CYS A 41 -5.25 -19.76 -6.25
CA CYS A 41 -6.29 -18.86 -6.75
C CYS A 41 -7.71 -19.11 -6.19
N CYS A 42 -7.94 -20.20 -5.46
CA CYS A 42 -9.24 -20.52 -4.87
C CYS A 42 -9.55 -19.74 -3.58
N GLY A 43 -8.60 -18.97 -3.05
CA GLY A 43 -8.83 -18.14 -1.86
C GLY A 43 -7.59 -17.70 -1.08
N LEU A 44 -6.38 -17.90 -1.62
CA LEU A 44 -5.14 -17.55 -0.95
C LEU A 44 -4.41 -16.42 -1.69
N SER A 45 -3.80 -15.50 -0.94
CA SER A 45 -3.00 -14.38 -1.45
C SER A 45 -1.60 -14.38 -0.84
N MET A 46 -0.56 -14.43 -1.67
CA MET A 46 0.83 -14.39 -1.21
C MET A 46 1.36 -12.97 -0.99
N PHE A 47 0.82 -11.98 -1.71
CA PHE A 47 1.37 -10.62 -1.70
C PHE A 47 1.19 -9.94 -0.34
N GLU A 48 0.05 -10.17 0.31
CA GLU A 48 -0.20 -9.71 1.68
C GLU A 48 0.84 -10.27 2.67
N VAL A 49 1.13 -11.57 2.59
CA VAL A 49 2.13 -12.24 3.44
C VAL A 49 3.51 -11.61 3.25
N ILE A 50 3.89 -11.30 2.00
CA ILE A 50 5.16 -10.63 1.69
C ILE A 50 5.20 -9.24 2.36
N LEU A 51 4.16 -8.42 2.17
CA LEU A 51 4.07 -7.08 2.75
C LEU A 51 4.13 -7.10 4.29
N THR A 52 3.44 -8.05 4.92
CA THR A 52 3.46 -8.22 6.39
C THR A 52 4.86 -8.60 6.88
N ARG A 53 5.58 -9.48 6.16
CA ARG A 53 6.97 -9.81 6.52
C ARG A 53 7.91 -8.62 6.36
N VAL A 54 7.77 -7.84 5.28
CA VAL A 54 8.57 -6.64 5.06
C VAL A 54 8.32 -5.59 6.15
N ARG A 55 7.09 -5.48 6.68
CA ARG A 55 6.78 -4.61 7.81
C ARG A 55 7.64 -4.93 9.03
N GLY A 56 7.89 -6.21 9.30
CA GLY A 56 8.77 -6.67 10.38
C GLY A 56 10.26 -6.39 10.16
N PHE A 57 10.66 -5.86 9.00
CA PHE A 57 12.03 -5.34 8.79
C PHE A 57 12.15 -3.85 9.14
N LEU A 58 11.03 -3.18 9.47
CA LEU A 58 10.95 -1.73 9.73
C LEU A 58 10.75 -1.45 11.23
N ASP A 59 11.48 -2.17 12.08
CA ASP A 59 11.35 -2.09 13.55
C ASP A 59 12.21 -0.98 14.17
N ASP A 60 13.22 -0.48 13.46
CA ASP A 60 14.07 0.59 13.96
C ASP A 60 13.25 1.87 14.25
N PRO A 61 13.43 2.52 15.41
CA PRO A 61 12.67 3.72 15.76
C PRO A 61 12.84 4.88 14.77
N ILE A 62 13.93 4.92 13.99
CA ILE A 62 14.17 5.99 13.00
C ILE A 62 13.05 6.10 11.95
N TRP A 63 12.35 5.00 11.65
CA TRP A 63 11.27 4.99 10.66
C TRP A 63 10.05 5.81 11.10
N ARG A 64 9.77 5.82 12.42
CA ARG A 64 8.59 6.45 13.03
C ARG A 64 8.92 7.74 13.78
N GLY A 65 10.18 7.92 14.17
CA GLY A 65 10.60 9.06 14.97
C GLY A 65 10.09 9.00 16.43
N PRO A 66 10.37 10.06 17.21
CA PRO A 66 9.91 10.19 18.60
C PRO A 66 8.40 10.45 18.66
N LEU A 67 7.84 10.47 19.88
CA LEU A 67 6.45 10.88 20.09
C LEU A 67 6.23 12.36 19.74
N PRO A 68 5.07 12.74 19.17
CA PRO A 68 4.77 14.12 18.81
C PRO A 68 4.55 15.01 20.03
N SER A 69 5.05 16.24 19.95
CA SER A 69 4.98 17.26 21.00
C SER A 69 3.55 17.63 21.39
N ASN A 70 2.64 17.69 20.40
CA ASN A 70 1.21 17.96 20.60
C ASN A 70 0.40 16.75 21.08
N GLY A 71 1.05 15.58 21.27
CA GLY A 71 0.38 14.35 21.69
C GLY A 71 -0.50 13.68 20.62
N VAL A 72 -0.56 14.20 19.39
CA VAL A 72 -1.40 13.70 18.29
C VAL A 72 -0.55 13.19 17.12
N MET A 73 0.15 14.07 16.41
CA MET A 73 0.99 13.76 15.25
C MET A 73 2.00 14.88 14.99
N HIS A 74 3.14 14.54 14.39
CA HIS A 74 4.09 15.53 13.91
C HIS A 74 3.49 16.35 12.78
N VAL A 75 3.73 17.65 12.78
CA VAL A 75 3.21 18.57 11.76
C VAL A 75 4.36 19.25 11.07
N ASP A 76 5.20 20.02 11.77
CA ASP A 76 6.32 20.72 11.14
C ASP A 76 7.63 19.92 11.23
N GLU A 77 7.68 18.98 12.16
CA GLU A 77 8.86 18.16 12.41
C GLU A 77 9.13 17.16 11.27
N CYS A 78 10.39 17.10 10.84
CA CYS A 78 10.86 16.19 9.78
C CYS A 78 11.50 14.92 10.36
N VAL A 79 10.76 14.19 11.21
CA VAL A 79 11.27 13.05 11.98
C VAL A 79 10.66 11.70 11.60
N GLU A 80 9.77 11.67 10.60
CA GLU A 80 9.15 10.45 10.07
C GLU A 80 9.67 10.15 8.65
N PHE A 81 9.69 8.88 8.23
CA PHE A 81 10.16 8.49 6.90
C PHE A 81 9.44 9.22 5.75
N HIS A 82 8.12 9.39 5.84
CA HIS A 82 7.36 10.10 4.79
C HIS A 82 7.83 11.55 4.55
N ARG A 83 8.43 12.20 5.56
CA ARG A 83 9.03 13.54 5.41
C ARG A 83 10.32 13.49 4.59
N LEU A 84 11.16 12.50 4.83
CA LEU A 84 12.32 12.23 3.98
C LEU A 84 11.88 11.91 2.54
N TRP A 85 10.85 11.08 2.38
CA TRP A 85 10.30 10.77 1.06
C TRP A 85 9.73 12.01 0.36
N SER A 86 9.08 12.92 1.09
CA SER A 86 8.60 14.20 0.53
C SER A 86 9.75 15.04 -0.02
N ALA A 87 10.90 15.04 0.65
CA ALA A 87 12.11 15.73 0.16
C ALA A 87 12.70 15.03 -1.08
N MET A 88 12.75 13.69 -1.11
CA MET A 88 13.16 12.93 -2.29
C MET A 88 12.21 13.18 -3.47
N GLN A 89 10.90 13.21 -3.22
CA GLN A 89 9.88 13.56 -4.20
C GLN A 89 10.08 14.95 -4.77
N PHE A 90 10.36 15.92 -3.90
CA PHE A 90 10.68 17.26 -4.36
C PHE A 90 11.86 17.24 -5.34
N VAL A 91 12.94 16.52 -5.03
CA VAL A 91 14.12 16.41 -5.90
C VAL A 91 13.77 15.78 -7.24
N TYR A 92 13.12 14.61 -7.26
CA TYR A 92 12.88 13.90 -8.52
C TYR A 92 11.75 14.51 -9.38
N CYS A 93 10.96 15.42 -8.79
CA CYS A 93 10.00 16.23 -9.54
C CYS A 93 10.67 17.39 -10.28
N ILE A 94 11.89 17.82 -9.90
CA ILE A 94 12.59 18.92 -10.58
C ILE A 94 12.81 18.56 -12.05
N PRO A 95 12.35 19.40 -13.01
CA PRO A 95 12.63 19.19 -14.42
C PRO A 95 14.13 19.27 -14.71
N VAL A 96 14.64 18.29 -15.47
CA VAL A 96 16.03 18.26 -15.96
C VAL A 96 16.13 18.83 -17.38
N GLY A 97 17.35 19.07 -17.86
CA GLY A 97 17.62 19.54 -19.21
C GLY A 97 17.17 18.54 -20.28
N ALA A 98 17.00 19.02 -21.52
CA ALA A 98 16.45 18.22 -22.63
C ALA A 98 17.28 16.98 -23.02
N HIS A 99 18.55 16.94 -22.61
CA HIS A 99 19.48 15.84 -22.92
C HIS A 99 19.94 15.10 -21.66
N GLU A 100 19.27 15.32 -20.53
CA GLU A 100 19.53 14.62 -19.28
C GLU A 100 18.48 13.52 -19.04
N PHE A 101 18.89 12.44 -18.38
CA PHE A 101 17.97 11.38 -18.01
C PHE A 101 17.13 11.78 -16.80
N THR A 102 15.83 11.50 -16.90
CA THR A 102 14.87 11.68 -15.81
C THR A 102 14.87 10.48 -14.86
N VAL A 103 14.35 10.64 -13.65
CA VAL A 103 14.31 9.54 -12.66
C VAL A 103 13.52 8.34 -13.18
N GLU A 104 12.45 8.58 -13.92
CA GLU A 104 11.59 7.53 -14.49
C GLU A 104 12.31 6.75 -15.61
N GLN A 105 13.27 7.37 -16.31
CA GLN A 105 14.12 6.66 -17.27
C GLN A 105 15.20 5.83 -16.58
N CYS A 106 15.71 6.28 -15.42
CA CYS A 106 16.78 5.60 -14.70
C CYS A 106 16.27 4.44 -13.81
N PHE A 107 15.13 4.63 -13.13
CA PHE A 107 14.66 3.70 -12.08
C PHE A 107 13.25 3.13 -12.34
N GLY A 108 12.53 3.66 -13.32
CA GLY A 108 11.13 3.31 -13.58
C GLY A 108 10.24 3.54 -12.35
N ASP A 109 9.14 2.80 -12.27
CA ASP A 109 8.17 2.92 -11.18
C ASP A 109 8.63 2.21 -9.89
N GLY A 110 9.69 1.39 -9.96
CA GLY A 110 10.20 0.60 -8.84
C GLY A 110 10.62 1.47 -7.65
N LEU A 111 11.16 2.66 -7.93
CA LEU A 111 11.47 3.66 -6.90
C LEU A 111 10.23 4.07 -6.11
N ASN A 112 9.14 4.42 -6.81
CA ASN A 112 7.88 4.83 -6.20
C ASN A 112 7.20 3.67 -5.47
N TRP A 113 7.23 2.46 -6.03
CA TRP A 113 6.73 1.26 -5.35
C TRP A 113 7.45 1.02 -4.01
N ALA A 114 8.77 1.16 -3.96
CA ALA A 114 9.53 1.00 -2.72
C ALA A 114 9.17 2.09 -1.68
N GLY A 115 9.19 3.36 -2.07
CA GLY A 115 8.88 4.47 -1.16
C GLY A 115 7.44 4.43 -0.63
N CYS A 116 6.46 4.22 -1.52
CA CYS A 116 5.06 4.12 -1.13
C CYS A 116 4.79 2.87 -0.28
N MET A 117 5.49 1.75 -0.54
CA MET A 117 5.42 0.56 0.31
C MET A 117 5.88 0.86 1.73
N ILE A 118 7.05 1.48 1.92
CA ILE A 118 7.54 1.82 3.26
C ILE A 118 6.56 2.76 3.98
N ILE A 119 6.09 3.82 3.30
CA ILE A 119 5.08 4.74 3.86
C ILE A 119 3.80 4.01 4.27
N THR A 120 3.33 3.07 3.45
CA THR A 120 2.11 2.29 3.73
C THR A 120 2.30 1.37 4.93
N LEU A 121 3.40 0.61 4.97
CA LEU A 121 3.69 -0.35 6.04
C LEU A 121 3.93 0.33 7.40
N LEU A 122 4.41 1.57 7.39
CA LEU A 122 4.54 2.42 8.60
C LEU A 122 3.24 3.13 8.99
N GLY A 123 2.16 3.02 8.22
CA GLY A 123 0.91 3.72 8.49
C GLY A 123 1.01 5.25 8.35
N GLN A 124 1.91 5.73 7.48
CA GLN A 124 2.23 7.15 7.31
C GLN A 124 1.52 7.80 6.10
N HIS A 125 0.85 7.02 5.23
CA HIS A 125 0.24 7.49 3.98
C HIS A 125 -0.67 8.72 4.16
N ARG A 126 -1.62 8.70 5.11
CA ARG A 126 -2.52 9.85 5.30
C ARG A 126 -1.79 11.13 5.73
N ARG A 127 -0.69 11.00 6.48
CA ARG A 127 0.13 12.15 6.90
C ARG A 127 0.95 12.67 5.72
N PHE A 128 1.52 11.75 4.93
CA PHE A 128 2.20 12.09 3.68
C PHE A 128 1.31 12.93 2.75
N ASP A 129 0.07 12.50 2.48
CA ASP A 129 -0.83 13.21 1.57
C ASP A 129 -1.13 14.66 1.99
N ILE A 130 -1.20 14.90 3.31
CA ILE A 130 -1.51 16.21 3.88
C ILE A 130 -0.26 17.10 3.91
N LEU A 131 0.90 16.51 4.21
CA LEU A 131 2.12 17.23 4.58
C LEU A 131 3.21 17.26 3.50
N ASP A 132 3.05 16.53 2.40
CA ASP A 132 4.04 16.51 1.31
C ASP A 132 4.26 17.90 0.68
N PHE A 133 5.54 18.26 0.52
CA PHE A 133 5.95 19.57 0.03
C PHE A 133 5.50 19.81 -1.42
N SER A 134 5.60 18.79 -2.26
CA SER A 134 5.26 18.87 -3.67
C SER A 134 3.76 19.02 -3.86
N TYR A 135 2.95 18.26 -3.10
CA TYR A 135 1.50 18.34 -3.15
C TYR A 135 1.00 19.70 -2.66
N HIS A 136 1.65 20.27 -1.64
CA HIS A 136 1.38 21.63 -1.21
C HIS A 136 1.70 22.66 -2.31
N LEU A 137 2.88 22.57 -2.95
CA LEU A 137 3.26 23.45 -4.05
C LEU A 137 2.27 23.38 -5.22
N LEU A 138 1.88 22.18 -5.64
CA LEU A 138 0.87 21.97 -6.69
C LEU A 138 -0.47 22.60 -6.31
N LYS A 139 -0.90 22.47 -5.04
CA LYS A 139 -2.16 23.02 -4.54
C LYS A 139 -2.18 24.55 -4.62
N VAL A 140 -1.10 25.19 -4.18
CA VAL A 140 -0.97 26.67 -4.23
C VAL A 140 -0.88 27.18 -5.66
N GLN A 141 -0.05 26.55 -6.50
CA GLN A 141 0.11 26.95 -7.90
C GLN A 141 -1.20 26.81 -8.69
N LYS A 142 -2.00 25.76 -8.44
CA LYS A 142 -3.33 25.62 -9.03
C LYS A 142 -4.30 26.73 -8.65
N HIS A 143 -4.12 27.31 -7.46
CA HIS A 143 -4.97 28.38 -6.96
C HIS A 143 -4.58 29.73 -7.56
N ASP A 144 -3.29 30.07 -7.58
CA ASP A 144 -2.83 31.39 -8.05
C ASP A 144 -2.47 31.46 -9.54
N GLY A 145 -2.25 30.31 -10.17
CA GLY A 145 -1.92 30.19 -11.60
C GLY A 145 -0.56 30.75 -11.99
N LYS A 146 0.32 31.07 -11.02
CA LYS A 146 1.62 31.68 -11.33
C LYS A 146 2.53 30.72 -12.08
N ASP A 147 3.30 31.26 -13.02
CA ASP A 147 4.34 30.54 -13.76
C ASP A 147 5.59 31.41 -13.85
N GLU A 148 6.55 31.10 -12.99
CA GLU A 148 7.82 31.80 -12.87
C GLU A 148 8.96 30.78 -12.89
N VAL A 149 10.18 31.26 -13.17
CA VAL A 149 11.39 30.44 -13.05
C VAL A 149 12.06 30.76 -11.73
N ILE A 150 12.01 29.82 -10.78
CA ILE A 150 12.58 29.99 -9.44
C ILE A 150 13.81 29.09 -9.33
N LYS A 151 14.99 29.66 -9.10
CA LYS A 151 16.27 28.91 -9.03
C LYS A 151 16.49 27.98 -10.23
N SER A 152 16.24 28.50 -11.43
CA SER A 152 16.32 27.75 -12.70
C SER A 152 15.28 26.62 -12.86
N VAL A 153 14.30 26.52 -11.95
CA VAL A 153 13.19 25.57 -12.05
C VAL A 153 11.96 26.26 -12.62
N PRO A 154 11.51 25.92 -13.84
CA PRO A 154 10.25 26.43 -14.38
C PRO A 154 9.07 25.86 -13.60
N LEU A 155 8.33 26.73 -12.90
CA LEU A 155 7.28 26.35 -11.96
C LEU A 155 6.20 25.51 -12.64
N LYS A 156 5.73 25.90 -13.84
CA LYS A 156 4.70 25.14 -14.54
C LYS A 156 5.12 23.70 -14.86
N LYS A 157 6.36 23.49 -15.33
CA LYS A 157 6.88 22.14 -15.60
C LYS A 157 7.06 21.33 -14.33
N MET A 158 7.48 21.96 -13.23
CA MET A 158 7.61 21.32 -11.92
C MET A 158 6.26 20.78 -11.44
N VAL A 159 5.22 21.62 -11.39
CA VAL A 159 3.89 21.18 -10.91
C VAL A 159 3.22 20.18 -11.82
N ASP A 160 3.47 20.24 -13.13
CA ASP A 160 2.98 19.23 -14.08
C ASP A 160 3.65 17.86 -13.82
N ARG A 161 4.96 17.83 -13.49
CA ARG A 161 5.65 16.61 -13.03
C ARG A 161 5.12 16.11 -11.69
N ILE A 162 4.95 17.00 -10.71
CA ILE A 162 4.36 16.66 -9.40
C ILE A 162 3.01 15.98 -9.58
N ARG A 163 2.14 16.50 -10.45
CA ARG A 163 0.82 15.92 -10.68
C ARG A 163 0.90 14.49 -11.24
N LYS A 164 1.88 14.18 -12.09
CA LYS A 164 2.09 12.82 -12.62
C LYS A 164 2.50 11.86 -11.50
N TYR A 165 3.46 12.24 -10.66
CA TYR A 165 3.86 11.42 -9.50
C TYR A 165 2.77 11.30 -8.44
N GLN A 166 1.96 12.33 -8.26
CA GLN A 166 0.78 12.24 -7.40
C GLN A 166 -0.16 11.12 -7.86
N ILE A 167 -0.50 11.08 -9.15
CA ILE A 167 -1.36 10.03 -9.71
C ILE A 167 -0.72 8.64 -9.54
N LEU A 168 0.58 8.51 -9.83
CA LEU A 168 1.31 7.26 -9.66
C LEU A 168 1.30 6.78 -8.19
N ASN A 169 1.60 7.67 -7.26
CA ASN A 169 1.61 7.34 -5.83
C ASN A 169 0.21 6.96 -5.35
N ASP A 170 -0.84 7.71 -5.74
CA ASP A 170 -2.23 7.42 -5.39
C ASP A 170 -2.63 6.00 -5.84
N GLU A 171 -2.22 5.60 -7.05
CA GLU A 171 -2.46 4.25 -7.58
C GLU A 171 -1.72 3.18 -6.76
N ILE A 172 -0.42 3.37 -6.52
CA ILE A 172 0.39 2.43 -5.74
C ILE A 172 -0.17 2.29 -4.32
N PHE A 173 -0.49 3.40 -3.65
CA PHE A 173 -1.10 3.39 -2.33
C PHE A 173 -2.44 2.65 -2.34
N ALA A 174 -3.29 2.86 -3.34
CA ALA A 174 -4.56 2.16 -3.45
C ALA A 174 -4.36 0.64 -3.57
N ILE A 175 -3.41 0.19 -4.39
CA ILE A 175 -3.09 -1.23 -4.56
C ILE A 175 -2.56 -1.82 -3.25
N LEU A 176 -1.56 -1.20 -2.62
CA LEU A 176 -0.96 -1.68 -1.38
C LEU A 176 -2.00 -1.80 -0.25
N ASN A 177 -2.84 -0.77 -0.08
CA ASN A 177 -3.89 -0.78 0.94
C ASN A 177 -4.98 -1.83 0.64
N LYS A 178 -5.28 -2.11 -0.62
CA LYS A 178 -6.23 -3.18 -1.00
C LYS A 178 -5.73 -4.56 -0.57
N TYR A 179 -4.46 -4.85 -0.83
CA TYR A 179 -3.88 -6.15 -0.45
C TYR A 179 -3.62 -6.29 1.05
N LEU A 180 -3.32 -5.20 1.76
CA LEU A 180 -3.11 -5.24 3.23
C LEU A 180 -4.39 -5.41 4.04
N LYS A 181 -5.56 -5.14 3.47
CA LYS A 181 -6.88 -5.33 4.12
C LYS A 181 -7.50 -6.70 3.86
N SER A 182 -6.88 -7.52 3.02
CA SER A 182 -7.49 -8.76 2.52
C SER A 182 -7.46 -9.92 3.53
N GLY A 183 -6.68 -9.83 4.62
CA GLY A 183 -6.57 -10.83 5.67
C GLY A 183 -7.19 -10.45 7.03
N ASP A 184 -7.87 -9.30 7.14
CA ASP A 184 -8.65 -8.96 8.33
C ASP A 184 -9.94 -9.80 8.35
N GLY A 185 -9.82 -11.05 8.80
CA GLY A 185 -10.95 -11.92 9.11
C GLY A 185 -11.83 -11.31 10.22
N GLU A 186 -13.10 -11.72 10.27
CA GLU A 186 -14.19 -11.25 11.15
C GLU A 186 -13.92 -11.28 12.68
N ASN A 187 -12.71 -11.64 13.13
CA ASN A 187 -12.31 -11.82 14.53
C ASN A 187 -11.26 -10.83 15.06
N MET A 188 -10.95 -9.75 14.33
CA MET A 188 -10.11 -8.69 14.90
C MET A 188 -10.89 -7.93 15.99
N PRO A 189 -10.36 -7.80 17.22
CA PRO A 189 -10.97 -6.96 18.23
C PRO A 189 -11.10 -5.54 17.67
N VAL A 190 -12.22 -4.85 17.97
CA VAL A 190 -12.49 -3.47 17.55
C VAL A 190 -11.21 -2.64 17.68
N GLU A 191 -10.72 -2.15 16.54
CA GLU A 191 -9.45 -1.42 16.46
C GLU A 191 -9.46 -0.29 17.50
N HIS A 192 -8.60 -0.38 18.51
CA HIS A 192 -8.63 0.55 19.64
C HIS A 192 -8.12 1.91 19.18
N VAL A 193 -9.03 2.84 18.91
CA VAL A 193 -8.69 4.21 18.52
C VAL A 193 -8.29 5.01 19.76
N ARG A 194 -7.17 5.71 19.68
CA ARG A 194 -6.71 6.60 20.76
C ARG A 194 -7.73 7.72 20.99
N CYS A 195 -8.26 7.81 22.21
CA CYS A 195 -9.19 8.85 22.63
C CYS A 195 -8.46 10.02 23.32
N PHE A 196 -9.07 11.21 23.26
CA PHE A 196 -8.58 12.39 23.97
C PHE A 196 -9.60 12.80 25.04
N GLN A 197 -9.11 13.19 26.21
CA GLN A 197 -9.97 13.62 27.31
C GLN A 197 -10.48 15.04 27.04
N PRO A 198 -11.77 15.35 27.33
CA PRO A 198 -12.26 16.71 27.28
C PRO A 198 -11.57 17.58 28.36
N PRO A 199 -11.65 18.91 28.25
CA PRO A 199 -11.17 19.80 29.31
C PRO A 199 -11.85 19.46 30.65
N ILE A 200 -11.05 19.21 31.69
CA ILE A 200 -11.55 18.92 33.04
C ILE A 200 -11.58 20.23 33.83
N HIS A 201 -12.74 20.54 34.41
CA HIS A 201 -12.89 21.72 35.28
C HIS A 201 -12.05 21.56 36.54
N GLN A 202 -11.34 22.62 36.96
CA GLN A 202 -10.38 22.57 38.09
C GLN A 202 -10.99 22.07 39.40
N SER A 203 -12.28 22.33 39.64
CA SER A 203 -13.00 21.85 40.82
C SER A 203 -13.09 20.31 40.91
N LEU A 204 -13.00 19.61 39.77
CA LEU A 204 -13.02 18.14 39.70
C LEU A 204 -11.60 17.55 39.63
N ALA A 205 -10.58 18.36 39.30
CA ALA A 205 -9.19 17.93 39.18
C ALA A 205 -8.41 17.95 40.51
N SER A 206 -9.00 18.53 41.56
CA SER A 206 -8.37 18.78 42.87
C SER A 206 -8.81 17.80 43.97
N ASN A 207 -9.72 16.87 43.66
CA ASN A 207 -10.16 15.77 44.54
C ASN A 207 -9.52 14.46 44.08
#